data_AF-A0A2S9VC77-F1
#
_entry.id   AF-A0A2S9VC77-F1
#
_cell.length_a   1.000
_cell.length_b   1.000
_cell.length_c   1.000
_cell.angle_alpha   90.00
_cell.angle_beta   90.00
_cell.angle_gamma   90.00
#
_symmetry.space_group_name_H-M   'P 1'
#
loop_
_entity.id
_entity.type
_entity.pdbx_description
1 polymer ?
#
loop_
_entity_poly.entity_id
_entity_poly.type
_entity_poly.pdbx_seq_one_letter_code
_entity_poly.pdbx_strand_id
1 'polypeptide(L)'
;MNDISQKLADSLEQLQQLQESGVVAIQSKQLSRVHRERLLKHGFIREVIRGWYIPAMPDEKPGDSTSWYTSFWDFCAAYLSQRFDQSWCLSPEQSLSLHIGDRTVPQQLLVRSPKGNNKPTAFLHNTSIFDVRLNMPAAEHIENLEGLNVYSLAAALVYSSANQFQNAPVHMRTALSMVTDASDVLSVLLAGNHSVIAGRLVGAFRNIGRDLIADNILKGMQAADLKMQEDDPFAEKVQISFGRRDVSPYVNRMRLMWAQMRESIIAHFPEQPHQTIDIETYMAEVEDKYVTDAYHSLSIEGYRVTRELIELVRSGNWQAEGSDHSKKHLDAMAARGYWDAFQEVKKAVLAVLEGKNPGDVLEQTHSDWYLALFGPSVAAGIIKQSDLAGYRSGPVYIRQSMHTPPSREAVRDMMPTLFDLLAEEENAAVRVVLGHFIFVYIHPYFDGNGRMGRFIMNLMMASGGYPWTVVPVERRDEYMQALEAASVKQDIVPFTQFLASLL
;
A
#
# COMPACT_ATOMS: atom_id res chain seq x y z
N MET A 1 23.98 -35.61 -3.72
CA MET A 1 23.15 -34.72 -4.58
C MET A 1 23.47 -35.02 -6.03
N ASN A 2 22.48 -35.06 -6.93
CA ASN A 2 22.70 -35.34 -8.35
C ASN A 2 23.37 -34.12 -9.04
N ASP A 3 24.16 -34.32 -10.10
CA ASP A 3 24.96 -33.28 -10.80
C ASP A 3 24.12 -32.08 -11.26
N ILE A 4 22.85 -32.31 -11.60
CA ILE A 4 21.88 -31.26 -11.95
C ILE A 4 21.56 -30.34 -10.75
N SER A 5 21.44 -30.90 -9.55
CA SER A 5 21.17 -30.14 -8.32
C SER A 5 22.36 -29.27 -7.94
N GLN A 6 23.59 -29.77 -8.11
CA GLN A 6 24.80 -28.99 -7.83
C GLN A 6 24.91 -27.79 -8.79
N LYS A 7 24.72 -28.02 -10.09
CA LYS A 7 24.76 -26.96 -11.10
C LYS A 7 23.70 -25.86 -10.88
N LEU A 8 22.51 -26.23 -10.39
CA LEU A 8 21.49 -25.25 -10.03
C LEU A 8 21.89 -24.48 -8.77
N ALA A 9 22.39 -25.15 -7.73
CA ALA A 9 22.89 -24.52 -6.52
C ALA A 9 23.98 -23.48 -6.84
N ASP A 10 24.97 -23.82 -7.66
CA ASP A 10 26.01 -22.88 -8.08
C ASP A 10 25.42 -21.64 -8.79
N SER A 11 24.31 -21.79 -9.53
CA SER A 11 23.68 -20.65 -10.21
C SER A 11 22.85 -19.79 -9.27
N LEU A 12 22.26 -20.40 -8.24
CA LEU A 12 21.55 -19.70 -7.18
C LEU A 12 22.52 -18.91 -6.32
N GLU A 13 23.72 -19.43 -6.05
CA GLU A 13 24.77 -18.69 -5.33
C GLU A 13 25.20 -17.43 -6.09
N GLN A 14 25.37 -17.53 -7.42
CA GLN A 14 25.67 -16.37 -8.26
C GLN A 14 24.53 -15.33 -8.25
N LEU A 15 23.28 -15.78 -8.27
CA LEU A 15 22.12 -14.88 -8.16
C LEU A 15 22.06 -14.23 -6.77
N GLN A 16 22.30 -14.99 -5.71
CA GLN A 16 22.32 -14.50 -4.33
C GLN A 16 23.37 -13.41 -4.14
N GLN A 17 24.59 -13.57 -4.67
CA GLN A 17 25.64 -12.54 -4.60
C GLN A 17 25.21 -11.22 -5.26
N LEU A 18 24.47 -11.29 -6.38
CA LEU A 18 23.89 -10.09 -7.00
C LEU A 18 22.81 -9.46 -6.11
N GLN A 19 21.93 -10.27 -5.52
CA GLN A 19 20.88 -9.76 -4.63
C GLN A 19 21.44 -9.15 -3.34
N GLU A 20 22.46 -9.76 -2.74
CA GLU A 20 23.14 -9.25 -1.54
C GLU A 20 23.90 -7.95 -1.79
N SER A 21 24.30 -7.69 -3.04
CA SER A 21 24.88 -6.41 -3.45
C SER A 21 23.84 -5.37 -3.89
N GLY A 22 22.54 -5.66 -3.70
CA GLY A 22 21.44 -4.75 -4.03
C GLY A 22 21.10 -4.69 -5.52
N VAL A 23 21.61 -5.61 -6.34
CA VAL A 23 21.33 -5.64 -7.79
C VAL A 23 19.97 -6.27 -8.04
N VAL A 24 18.98 -5.42 -8.31
CA VAL A 24 17.64 -5.84 -8.76
C VAL A 24 17.57 -5.94 -10.29
N ALA A 25 18.19 -4.99 -11.00
CA ALA A 25 18.22 -4.97 -12.46
C ALA A 25 19.48 -5.68 -12.99
N ILE A 26 19.33 -6.94 -13.39
CA ILE A 26 20.44 -7.80 -13.80
C ILE A 26 20.70 -7.62 -15.30
N GLN A 27 21.84 -7.05 -15.66
CA GLN A 27 22.29 -7.00 -17.04
C GLN A 27 22.83 -8.37 -17.49
N SER A 28 22.63 -8.69 -18.76
CA SER A 28 23.11 -9.96 -19.36
C SER A 28 24.61 -10.22 -19.19
N LYS A 29 25.43 -9.18 -19.00
CA LYS A 29 26.87 -9.27 -18.75
C LYS A 29 27.24 -9.67 -17.31
N GLN A 30 26.33 -9.56 -16.36
CA GLN A 30 26.57 -9.87 -14.95
C GLN A 30 26.40 -11.36 -14.62
N LEU A 31 25.73 -12.13 -15.49
CA LEU A 31 25.60 -13.57 -15.37
C LEU A 31 26.14 -14.25 -16.61
N SER A 32 26.94 -15.30 -16.44
CA SER A 32 27.36 -16.14 -17.55
C SER A 32 26.13 -16.70 -18.28
N ARG A 33 26.27 -16.98 -19.58
CA ARG A 33 25.18 -17.56 -20.39
C ARG A 33 24.59 -18.82 -19.75
N VAL A 34 25.46 -19.67 -19.19
CA VAL A 34 25.08 -20.94 -18.56
C VAL A 34 24.23 -20.72 -17.31
N HIS A 35 24.63 -19.79 -16.42
CA HIS A 35 23.84 -19.49 -15.22
C HIS A 35 22.50 -18.85 -15.59
N ARG A 36 22.52 -17.91 -16.53
CA ARG A 36 21.30 -17.21 -16.97
C ARG A 36 20.26 -18.17 -17.58
N GLU A 37 20.67 -19.03 -18.52
CA GLU A 37 19.77 -20.01 -19.13
C GLU A 37 19.20 -20.98 -18.08
N ARG A 38 20.00 -21.38 -17.09
CA ARG A 38 19.55 -22.26 -16.00
C ARG A 38 18.55 -21.57 -15.07
N LEU A 39 18.84 -20.34 -14.64
CA LEU A 39 17.95 -19.57 -13.77
C LEU A 39 16.62 -19.24 -14.45
N LEU A 40 16.65 -18.86 -15.74
CA LEU A 40 15.44 -18.65 -16.55
C LEU A 40 14.60 -19.93 -16.64
N LYS A 41 15.24 -21.07 -16.95
CA LYS A 41 14.57 -22.36 -17.08
C LYS A 41 13.84 -22.76 -15.80
N HIS A 42 14.39 -22.42 -14.65
CA HIS A 42 13.83 -22.75 -13.33
C HIS A 42 13.01 -21.62 -12.70
N GLY A 43 12.78 -20.50 -13.41
CA GLY A 43 11.91 -19.41 -12.96
C GLY A 43 12.50 -18.48 -11.90
N PHE A 44 13.81 -18.54 -11.64
CA PHE A 44 14.49 -17.69 -10.64
C PHE A 44 14.82 -16.29 -11.13
N ILE A 45 14.81 -16.08 -12.45
CA ILE A 45 14.91 -14.76 -13.07
C ILE A 45 13.91 -14.66 -14.22
N ARG A 46 13.56 -13.42 -14.58
CA ARG A 46 12.66 -13.13 -15.69
C ARG A 46 13.25 -12.03 -16.57
N GLU A 47 13.15 -12.19 -17.89
CA GLU A 47 13.56 -11.14 -18.83
C GLU A 47 12.48 -10.05 -18.87
N VAL A 48 12.88 -8.80 -18.68
CA VAL A 48 11.98 -7.64 -18.75
C VAL A 48 12.03 -7.01 -20.15
N ILE A 49 13.25 -6.79 -20.63
CA ILE A 49 13.59 -6.33 -21.97
C ILE A 49 14.89 -7.00 -22.38
N ARG A 50 15.15 -7.13 -23.68
CA ARG A 50 16.33 -7.82 -24.22
C ARG A 50 17.61 -7.43 -23.46
N GLY A 51 18.22 -8.42 -22.81
CA GLY A 51 19.49 -8.27 -22.09
C GLY A 51 19.37 -7.70 -20.68
N TRP A 52 18.17 -7.53 -20.15
CA TRP A 52 17.86 -7.08 -18.79
C TRP A 52 16.86 -8.02 -18.12
N TYR A 53 17.22 -8.44 -16.91
CA TYR A 53 16.49 -9.43 -16.13
C TYR A 53 16.23 -8.91 -14.72
N ILE A 54 15.25 -9.50 -14.05
CA ILE A 54 14.98 -9.32 -12.62
C ILE A 54 14.96 -10.67 -11.92
N PRO A 55 15.27 -10.75 -10.61
CA PRO A 55 14.91 -11.90 -9.80
C PRO A 55 13.41 -12.19 -9.88
N ALA A 56 13.06 -13.47 -9.84
CA ALA A 56 11.67 -13.92 -9.84
C ALA A 56 11.47 -15.14 -8.93
N MET A 57 10.23 -15.33 -8.47
CA MET A 57 9.88 -16.49 -7.67
C MET A 57 9.50 -17.67 -8.58
N PRO A 58 10.06 -18.88 -8.37
CA PRO A 58 9.86 -20.01 -9.26
C PRO A 58 8.43 -20.59 -9.23
N ASP A 59 7.64 -20.28 -8.20
CA ASP A 59 6.23 -20.67 -8.05
C ASP A 59 5.23 -19.66 -8.64
N GLU A 60 5.72 -18.57 -9.25
CA GLU A 60 4.86 -17.59 -9.93
C GLU A 60 4.07 -18.23 -11.07
N LYS A 61 2.74 -18.05 -11.03
CA LYS A 61 1.86 -18.50 -12.11
C LYS A 61 1.98 -17.59 -13.33
N PRO A 62 1.68 -18.08 -14.54
CA PRO A 62 1.53 -17.22 -15.71
C PRO A 62 0.57 -16.06 -15.43
N GLY A 63 1.05 -14.82 -15.62
CA GLY A 63 0.29 -13.60 -15.32
C GLY A 63 0.56 -12.98 -13.96
N ASP A 64 1.31 -13.66 -13.07
CA ASP A 64 1.78 -13.06 -11.82
C ASP A 64 2.75 -11.90 -12.10
N SER A 65 2.44 -10.74 -11.52
CA SER A 65 3.16 -9.48 -11.68
C SER A 65 3.99 -9.09 -10.46
N THR A 66 3.99 -9.93 -9.41
CA THR A 66 4.59 -9.61 -8.11
C THR A 66 6.07 -9.27 -8.24
N SER A 67 6.89 -10.15 -8.83
CA SER A 67 8.32 -9.88 -9.02
C SER A 67 8.59 -8.63 -9.86
N TRP A 68 7.75 -8.36 -10.86
CA TRP A 68 7.91 -7.16 -11.69
C TRP A 68 7.61 -5.87 -10.93
N TYR A 69 6.45 -5.79 -10.28
CA TYR A 69 6.05 -4.56 -9.56
C TYR A 69 6.96 -4.30 -8.36
N THR A 70 7.43 -5.36 -7.69
CA THR A 70 8.46 -5.30 -6.65
C THR A 70 9.76 -4.69 -7.16
N SER A 71 10.18 -5.07 -8.37
CA SER A 71 11.46 -4.67 -8.96
C SER A 71 11.37 -3.37 -9.77
N PHE A 72 10.16 -2.82 -9.98
CA PHE A 72 9.91 -1.82 -11.02
C PHE A 72 10.79 -0.57 -10.87
N TRP A 73 10.82 0.00 -9.67
CA TRP A 73 11.53 1.25 -9.41
C TRP A 73 13.05 1.09 -9.49
N ASP A 74 13.59 0.06 -8.85
CA ASP A 74 15.03 -0.25 -8.89
C ASP A 74 15.47 -0.61 -10.32
N PHE A 75 14.61 -1.32 -11.06
CA PHE A 75 14.80 -1.60 -12.47
C PHE A 75 14.86 -0.31 -13.29
N CYS A 76 13.90 0.59 -13.12
CA CYS A 76 13.87 1.86 -13.83
C CYS A 76 15.08 2.73 -13.50
N ALA A 77 15.46 2.84 -12.22
CA ALA A 77 16.64 3.57 -11.78
C ALA A 77 17.92 3.08 -12.47
N ALA A 78 18.15 1.76 -12.44
CA ALA A 78 19.32 1.14 -13.06
C ALA A 78 19.29 1.23 -14.59
N TYR A 79 18.14 0.98 -15.22
CA TYR A 79 17.97 1.03 -16.67
C TYR A 79 18.19 2.44 -17.22
N LEU A 80 17.57 3.44 -16.61
CA LEU A 80 17.67 4.83 -17.03
C LEU A 80 19.08 5.39 -16.80
N SER A 81 19.70 5.08 -15.66
CA SER A 81 21.08 5.47 -15.40
C SER A 81 22.06 4.82 -16.37
N GLN A 82 21.90 3.54 -16.70
CA GLN A 82 22.74 2.89 -17.71
C GLN A 82 22.55 3.48 -19.13
N ARG A 83 21.34 3.94 -19.45
CA ARG A 83 20.97 4.46 -20.76
C ARG A 83 21.35 5.93 -20.95
N PHE A 84 21.14 6.75 -19.93
CA PHE A 84 21.25 8.21 -20.00
C PHE A 84 22.30 8.81 -19.06
N ASP A 85 22.99 7.98 -18.27
CA ASP A 85 23.89 8.42 -17.20
C ASP A 85 23.15 9.35 -16.23
N GLN A 86 23.63 10.57 -15.99
CA GLN A 86 22.94 11.57 -15.17
C GLN A 86 21.93 12.43 -15.96
N SER A 87 21.80 12.24 -17.28
CA SER A 87 21.01 13.10 -18.16
C SER A 87 19.55 12.66 -18.28
N TRP A 88 18.88 12.38 -17.16
CA TRP A 88 17.46 12.05 -17.12
C TRP A 88 16.80 12.47 -15.81
N CYS A 89 15.50 12.74 -15.87
CA CYS A 89 14.67 13.07 -14.71
C CYS A 89 13.24 12.54 -14.95
N LEU A 90 12.53 12.15 -13.90
CA LEU A 90 11.11 11.83 -13.98
C LEU A 90 10.26 13.09 -14.18
N SER A 91 8.99 12.94 -14.58
CA SER A 91 8.06 14.07 -14.69
C SER A 91 7.79 14.74 -13.33
N PRO A 92 7.36 16.02 -13.30
CA PRO A 92 6.96 16.70 -12.06
C PRO A 92 5.91 15.90 -11.29
N GLU A 93 4.88 15.38 -11.96
CA GLU A 93 3.82 14.60 -11.36
C GLU A 93 4.31 13.31 -10.70
N GLN A 94 5.17 12.55 -11.39
CA GLN A 94 5.73 11.34 -10.82
C GLN A 94 6.67 11.64 -9.66
N SER A 95 7.38 12.76 -9.72
CA SER A 95 8.24 13.25 -8.64
C SER A 95 7.41 13.55 -7.39
N LEU A 96 6.26 14.22 -7.53
CA LEU A 96 5.33 14.46 -6.43
C LEU A 96 4.85 13.15 -5.78
N SER A 97 4.44 12.16 -6.58
CA SER A 97 4.05 10.84 -6.06
C SER A 97 5.15 10.22 -5.20
N LEU A 98 6.40 10.25 -5.66
CA LEU A 98 7.53 9.68 -4.92
C LEU A 98 7.83 10.46 -3.63
N HIS A 99 7.77 11.80 -3.65
CA HIS A 99 7.94 12.64 -2.45
C HIS A 99 6.92 12.33 -1.37
N ILE A 100 5.66 12.11 -1.75
CA ILE A 100 4.60 11.75 -0.80
C ILE A 100 4.60 10.26 -0.44
N GLY A 101 5.62 9.50 -0.86
CA GLY A 101 5.75 8.07 -0.61
C GLY A 101 4.72 7.20 -1.35
N ASP A 102 4.12 7.69 -2.44
CA ASP A 102 3.31 6.89 -3.35
C ASP A 102 4.21 6.24 -4.41
N ARG A 103 4.39 4.93 -4.28
CA ARG A 103 5.20 4.10 -5.18
C ARG A 103 4.36 3.21 -6.07
N THR A 104 3.07 3.53 -6.24
CA THR A 104 2.19 2.81 -7.16
C THR A 104 2.82 2.75 -8.55
N VAL A 105 2.91 1.56 -9.13
CA VAL A 105 3.57 1.35 -10.42
C VAL A 105 2.72 1.96 -11.54
N PRO A 106 3.24 2.94 -12.31
CA PRO A 106 2.49 3.53 -13.41
C PRO A 106 2.46 2.60 -14.63
N GLN A 107 1.35 2.60 -15.36
CA GLN A 107 1.26 1.94 -16.69
C GLN A 107 2.26 2.54 -17.69
N GLN A 108 2.58 3.83 -17.56
CA GLN A 108 3.62 4.48 -18.33
C GLN A 108 4.39 5.48 -17.47
N LEU A 109 5.68 5.22 -17.28
CA LEU A 109 6.59 6.11 -16.57
C LEU A 109 7.16 7.17 -17.53
N LEU A 110 6.80 8.43 -17.30
CA LEU A 110 7.29 9.54 -18.10
C LEU A 110 8.69 9.97 -17.63
N VAL A 111 9.64 9.96 -18.56
CA VAL A 111 11.03 10.33 -18.32
C VAL A 111 11.42 11.43 -19.29
N ARG A 112 12.06 12.49 -18.82
CA ARG A 112 12.67 13.51 -19.68
C ARG A 112 14.16 13.29 -19.80
N SER A 113 14.69 13.36 -21.02
CA SER A 113 16.13 13.34 -21.29
C SER A 113 16.44 14.06 -22.60
N PRO A 114 17.54 14.83 -22.70
CA PRO A 114 18.00 15.38 -23.98
C PRO A 114 18.29 14.29 -25.03
N LYS A 115 18.58 13.07 -24.58
CA LYS A 115 18.88 11.90 -25.41
C LYS A 115 17.64 11.03 -25.68
N GLY A 116 16.45 11.48 -25.27
CA GLY A 116 15.19 10.77 -25.46
C GLY A 116 14.86 10.51 -26.93
N ASN A 117 14.08 9.46 -27.18
CA ASN A 117 13.66 9.04 -28.51
C ASN A 117 12.17 9.28 -28.82
N ASN A 118 11.40 9.82 -27.87
CA ASN A 118 9.96 10.09 -27.99
C ASN A 118 9.12 8.85 -28.33
N LYS A 119 9.51 7.67 -27.85
CA LYS A 119 8.81 6.41 -28.07
C LYS A 119 8.64 5.62 -26.77
N PRO A 120 7.54 4.87 -26.62
CA PRO A 120 7.40 3.97 -25.49
C PRO A 120 8.37 2.80 -25.63
N THR A 121 9.04 2.47 -24.53
CA THR A 121 9.78 1.22 -24.33
C THR A 121 8.91 0.33 -23.45
N ALA A 122 8.32 -0.71 -24.05
CA ALA A 122 7.44 -1.64 -23.35
C ALA A 122 8.23 -2.56 -22.41
N PHE A 123 7.66 -2.84 -21.24
CA PHE A 123 8.13 -3.78 -20.24
C PHE A 123 7.05 -4.83 -19.95
N LEU A 124 7.20 -5.58 -18.85
CA LEU A 124 6.24 -6.59 -18.44
C LEU A 124 4.90 -5.97 -17.98
N HIS A 125 3.84 -6.78 -18.02
CA HIS A 125 2.50 -6.43 -17.49
C HIS A 125 1.93 -5.10 -18.01
N ASN A 126 2.09 -4.83 -19.31
CA ASN A 126 1.63 -3.61 -19.98
C ASN A 126 2.20 -2.29 -19.44
N THR A 127 3.26 -2.36 -18.63
CA THR A 127 3.98 -1.17 -18.19
C THR A 127 4.98 -0.71 -19.27
N SER A 128 5.35 0.56 -19.24
CA SER A 128 6.33 1.12 -20.17
C SER A 128 7.08 2.32 -19.59
N ILE A 129 8.24 2.64 -20.15
CA ILE A 129 8.85 3.97 -20.03
C ILE A 129 8.59 4.74 -21.30
N PHE A 130 8.30 6.03 -21.19
CA PHE A 130 8.24 6.94 -22.33
C PHE A 130 9.29 8.05 -22.15
N ASP A 131 10.44 7.91 -22.83
CA ASP A 131 11.53 8.89 -22.77
C ASP A 131 11.34 10.05 -23.77
N VAL A 132 10.86 11.18 -23.25
CA VAL A 132 10.63 12.42 -23.99
C VAL A 132 11.95 13.16 -24.19
N ARG A 133 12.21 13.59 -25.43
CA ARG A 133 13.33 14.46 -25.78
C ARG A 133 13.06 15.89 -25.33
N LEU A 134 13.52 16.22 -24.13
CA LEU A 134 13.43 17.56 -23.55
C LEU A 134 14.75 17.92 -22.86
N ASN A 135 15.01 19.22 -22.71
CA ASN A 135 16.14 19.71 -21.92
C ASN A 135 16.04 19.20 -20.47
N MET A 136 17.16 19.14 -19.75
CA MET A 136 17.11 18.84 -18.32
C MET A 136 16.57 20.04 -17.53
N PRO A 137 15.91 19.82 -16.38
CA PRO A 137 15.70 20.87 -15.38
C PRO A 137 17.04 21.46 -14.92
N ALA A 138 16.99 22.63 -14.28
CA ALA A 138 18.16 23.17 -13.58
C ALA A 138 18.65 22.17 -12.52
N ALA A 139 19.96 22.11 -12.29
CA ALA A 139 20.54 21.11 -11.38
C ALA A 139 20.01 21.22 -9.94
N GLU A 140 19.76 22.45 -9.46
CA GLU A 140 19.16 22.72 -8.16
C GLU A 140 17.69 22.26 -8.02
N HIS A 141 17.01 22.00 -9.14
CA HIS A 141 15.64 21.47 -9.14
C HIS A 141 15.60 19.95 -9.18
N ILE A 142 16.75 19.27 -9.22
CA ILE A 142 16.83 17.80 -9.31
C ILE A 142 17.31 17.24 -7.98
N GLU A 143 16.57 16.27 -7.47
CA GLU A 143 16.93 15.49 -6.29
C GLU A 143 17.03 14.01 -6.67
N ASN A 144 17.79 13.25 -5.87
CA ASN A 144 17.87 11.80 -6.02
C ASN A 144 17.10 11.13 -4.87
N LEU A 145 16.03 10.41 -5.22
CA LEU A 145 15.27 9.58 -4.30
C LEU A 145 15.52 8.12 -4.65
N GLU A 146 16.29 7.41 -3.81
CA GLU A 146 16.56 5.98 -3.96
C GLU A 146 17.06 5.59 -5.37
N GLY A 147 17.97 6.38 -5.93
CA GLY A 147 18.52 6.15 -7.28
C GLY A 147 17.66 6.72 -8.42
N LEU A 148 16.49 7.28 -8.14
CA LEU A 148 15.65 7.96 -9.12
C LEU A 148 15.94 9.46 -9.13
N ASN A 149 16.22 10.01 -10.32
CA ASN A 149 16.33 11.45 -10.51
C ASN A 149 14.93 12.05 -10.65
N VAL A 150 14.53 12.86 -9.68
CA VAL A 150 13.21 13.48 -9.57
C VAL A 150 13.35 15.00 -9.46
N TYR A 151 12.25 15.73 -9.65
CA TYR A 151 12.22 17.13 -9.27
C TYR A 151 12.23 17.26 -7.74
N SER A 152 12.86 18.30 -7.21
CA SER A 152 12.63 18.74 -5.83
C SER A 152 11.15 19.00 -5.59
N LEU A 153 10.68 18.84 -4.35
CA LEU A 153 9.25 19.01 -4.02
C LEU A 153 8.71 20.37 -4.51
N ALA A 154 9.45 21.45 -4.27
CA ALA A 154 9.08 22.80 -4.70
C ALA A 154 9.01 22.92 -6.23
N ALA A 155 10.02 22.42 -6.95
CA ALA A 155 10.03 22.48 -8.41
C ALA A 155 8.94 21.60 -9.01
N ALA A 156 8.68 20.43 -8.43
CA ALA A 156 7.61 19.53 -8.84
C ALA A 156 6.24 20.22 -8.72
N LEU A 157 5.94 20.88 -7.59
CA LEU A 157 4.70 21.63 -7.38
C LEU A 157 4.51 22.76 -8.42
N VAL A 158 5.58 23.48 -8.76
CA VAL A 158 5.53 24.57 -9.74
C VAL A 158 5.34 24.04 -11.16
N TYR A 159 6.08 22.99 -11.54
CA TYR A 159 6.06 22.46 -12.91
C TYR A 159 4.93 21.45 -13.18
N SER A 160 4.19 21.01 -12.16
CA SER A 160 2.99 20.19 -12.35
C SER A 160 1.88 20.93 -13.10
N SER A 161 1.18 20.17 -13.94
CA SER A 161 0.06 20.68 -14.73
C SER A 161 -1.14 21.07 -13.87
N ALA A 162 -1.94 22.05 -14.34
CA ALA A 162 -3.13 22.52 -13.63
C ALA A 162 -4.16 21.40 -13.40
N ASN A 163 -4.31 20.50 -14.37
CA ASN A 163 -5.26 19.40 -14.31
C ASN A 163 -4.98 18.42 -13.16
N GLN A 164 -3.75 18.37 -12.64
CA GLN A 164 -3.40 17.44 -11.56
C GLN A 164 -4.07 17.78 -10.24
N PHE A 165 -4.38 19.05 -9.99
CA PHE A 165 -5.14 19.45 -8.81
C PHE A 165 -6.57 18.90 -8.81
N GLN A 166 -7.10 18.60 -10.00
CA GLN A 166 -8.43 18.01 -10.17
C GLN A 166 -8.38 16.48 -10.29
N ASN A 167 -7.40 15.95 -11.02
CA ASN A 167 -7.29 14.52 -11.28
C ASN A 167 -6.67 13.73 -10.11
N ALA A 168 -5.82 14.37 -9.31
CA ALA A 168 -5.11 13.76 -8.18
C ALA A 168 -5.08 14.71 -6.97
N PRO A 169 -6.24 15.13 -6.43
CA PRO A 169 -6.32 16.14 -5.39
C PRO A 169 -5.62 15.71 -4.10
N VAL A 170 -5.70 14.43 -3.72
CA VAL A 170 -5.01 13.87 -2.54
C VAL A 170 -3.50 14.01 -2.67
N HIS A 171 -2.93 13.69 -3.84
CA HIS A 171 -1.50 13.81 -4.08
C HIS A 171 -1.04 15.25 -3.96
N MET A 172 -1.74 16.18 -4.61
CA MET A 172 -1.40 17.60 -4.58
C MET A 172 -1.52 18.19 -3.17
N ARG A 173 -2.60 17.87 -2.44
CA ARG A 173 -2.77 18.33 -1.04
C ARG A 173 -1.72 17.75 -0.11
N THR A 174 -1.36 16.48 -0.29
CA THR A 174 -0.29 15.84 0.49
C THR A 174 1.04 16.54 0.23
N ALA A 175 1.40 16.77 -1.04
CA ALA A 175 2.64 17.46 -1.40
C ALA A 175 2.68 18.91 -0.87
N LEU A 176 1.58 19.65 -0.97
CA LEU A 176 1.47 20.99 -0.39
C LEU A 176 1.60 20.96 1.14
N SER A 177 1.07 19.93 1.80
CA SER A 177 1.16 19.79 3.27
C SER A 177 2.59 19.60 3.79
N MET A 178 3.49 19.06 2.95
CA MET A 178 4.91 18.86 3.25
C MET A 178 5.73 20.15 3.18
N VAL A 179 5.21 21.20 2.54
CA VAL A 179 5.90 22.50 2.44
C VAL A 179 5.77 23.24 3.77
N THR A 180 6.91 23.48 4.42
CA THR A 180 6.99 24.12 5.75
C THR A 180 6.89 25.63 5.69
N ASP A 181 7.39 26.24 4.62
CA ASP A 181 7.40 27.68 4.37
C ASP A 181 7.51 27.99 2.88
N ALA A 182 7.35 29.27 2.53
CA ALA A 182 7.25 29.69 1.13
C ALA A 182 8.58 29.72 0.37
N SER A 183 9.74 29.60 1.03
CA SER A 183 11.03 30.02 0.46
C SER A 183 11.41 29.26 -0.81
N ASP A 184 11.39 27.93 -0.77
CA ASP A 184 11.81 27.10 -1.91
C ASP A 184 10.82 27.22 -3.08
N VAL A 185 9.52 27.22 -2.80
CA VAL A 185 8.48 27.39 -3.82
C VAL A 185 8.58 28.76 -4.47
N LEU A 186 8.72 29.83 -3.66
CA LEU A 186 8.85 31.19 -4.15
C LEU A 186 10.12 31.39 -4.97
N SER A 187 11.25 30.77 -4.57
CA SER A 187 12.51 30.80 -5.33
C SER A 187 12.32 30.30 -6.76
N VAL A 188 11.69 29.13 -6.93
CA VAL A 188 11.40 28.55 -8.25
C VAL A 188 10.43 29.44 -9.05
N LEU A 189 9.40 29.98 -8.40
CA LEU A 189 8.41 30.85 -9.05
C LEU A 189 9.05 32.15 -9.59
N LEU A 190 9.93 32.78 -8.80
CA LEU A 190 10.62 34.02 -9.17
C LEU A 190 11.63 33.78 -10.29
N ALA A 191 12.43 32.71 -10.20
CA ALA A 191 13.41 32.37 -11.23
C ALA A 191 12.79 32.17 -12.63
N GLY A 192 11.55 31.65 -12.67
CA GLY A 192 10.80 31.40 -13.90
C GLY A 192 9.75 32.45 -14.28
N ASN A 193 9.61 33.55 -13.53
CA ASN A 193 8.56 34.57 -13.71
C ASN A 193 7.13 33.97 -13.77
N HIS A 194 6.85 32.96 -12.93
CA HIS A 194 5.68 32.09 -13.03
C HIS A 194 4.40 32.67 -12.38
N SER A 195 3.97 33.87 -12.78
CA SER A 195 2.86 34.60 -12.13
C SER A 195 1.51 33.85 -12.09
N VAL A 196 1.15 33.13 -13.16
CA VAL A 196 -0.10 32.34 -13.22
C VAL A 196 -0.03 31.13 -12.29
N ILE A 197 1.12 30.45 -12.25
CA ILE A 197 1.31 29.29 -11.38
C ILE A 197 1.35 29.72 -9.92
N ALA A 198 1.96 30.88 -9.62
CA ALA A 198 1.95 31.45 -8.27
C ALA A 198 0.51 31.72 -7.80
N GLY A 199 -0.33 32.33 -8.65
CA GLY A 199 -1.75 32.52 -8.38
C GLY A 199 -2.48 31.23 -7.99
N ARG A 200 -2.25 30.17 -8.77
CA ARG A 200 -2.77 28.83 -8.54
C ARG A 200 -2.28 28.21 -7.22
N LEU A 201 -0.99 28.29 -6.94
CA LEU A 201 -0.41 27.72 -5.72
C LEU A 201 -0.85 28.47 -4.48
N VAL A 202 -1.05 29.79 -4.56
CA VAL A 202 -1.61 30.60 -3.47
C VAL A 202 -3.02 30.14 -3.13
N GLY A 203 -3.90 29.97 -4.13
CA GLY A 203 -5.23 29.39 -3.90
C GLY A 203 -5.15 27.97 -3.32
N ALA A 204 -4.25 27.13 -3.86
CA ALA A 204 -4.05 25.76 -3.38
C ALA A 204 -3.57 25.68 -1.93
N PHE A 205 -2.65 26.54 -1.50
CA PHE A 205 -2.19 26.60 -0.10
C PHE A 205 -3.30 27.08 0.84
N ARG A 206 -4.13 28.05 0.43
CA ARG A 206 -5.31 28.45 1.20
C ARG A 206 -6.32 27.32 1.34
N ASN A 207 -6.53 26.52 0.29
CA ASN A 207 -7.45 25.38 0.32
C ASN A 207 -7.10 24.38 1.43
N ILE A 208 -5.81 24.19 1.73
CA ILE A 208 -5.32 23.31 2.80
C ILE A 208 -5.02 24.05 4.13
N GLY A 209 -5.47 25.30 4.28
CA GLY A 209 -5.30 26.08 5.50
C GLY A 209 -3.87 26.57 5.77
N ARG A 210 -3.03 26.69 4.73
CA ARG A 210 -1.65 27.20 4.81
C ARG A 210 -1.57 28.68 4.40
N ASP A 211 -2.42 29.51 4.99
CA ASP A 211 -2.56 30.94 4.63
C ASP A 211 -1.24 31.74 4.72
N LEU A 212 -0.39 31.47 5.73
CA LEU A 212 0.87 32.18 5.87
C LEU A 212 1.83 31.91 4.69
N ILE A 213 1.86 30.69 4.19
CA ILE A 213 2.67 30.32 3.01
C ILE A 213 2.12 31.04 1.78
N ALA A 214 0.80 30.97 1.60
CA ALA A 214 0.08 31.66 0.52
C ALA A 214 0.36 33.17 0.51
N ASP A 215 0.25 33.84 1.66
CA ASP A 215 0.50 35.28 1.81
C ASP A 215 1.97 35.64 1.54
N ASN A 216 2.92 34.80 1.95
CA ASN A 216 4.34 35.04 1.70
C ASN A 216 4.69 34.88 0.22
N ILE A 217 4.11 33.90 -0.48
CA ILE A 217 4.27 33.77 -1.94
C ILE A 217 3.69 35.01 -2.64
N LEU A 218 2.47 35.42 -2.28
CA LEU A 218 1.81 36.60 -2.86
C LEU A 218 2.66 37.86 -2.68
N LYS A 219 3.15 38.13 -1.46
CA LYS A 219 4.02 39.29 -1.17
C LYS A 219 5.33 39.23 -1.94
N GLY A 220 5.95 38.05 -2.02
CA GLY A 220 7.21 37.85 -2.74
C GLY A 220 7.09 38.13 -4.24
N MET A 221 6.03 37.61 -4.87
CA MET A 221 5.76 37.87 -6.30
C MET A 221 5.45 39.35 -6.55
N GLN A 222 4.66 39.99 -5.69
CA GLN A 222 4.35 41.42 -5.79
C GLN A 222 5.59 42.31 -5.64
N ALA A 223 6.50 41.96 -4.73
CA ALA A 223 7.77 42.69 -4.53
C ALA A 223 8.71 42.60 -5.75
N ALA A 224 8.51 41.61 -6.62
CA ALA A 224 9.20 41.47 -7.90
C ALA A 224 8.42 42.08 -9.08
N ASP A 225 7.41 42.93 -8.81
CA ASP A 225 6.52 43.54 -9.80
C ASP A 225 5.73 42.54 -10.66
N LEU A 226 5.58 41.30 -10.20
CA LEU A 226 4.81 40.25 -10.86
C LEU A 226 3.37 40.24 -10.34
N LYS A 227 2.43 40.74 -11.16
CA LYS A 227 1.00 40.69 -10.84
C LYS A 227 0.46 39.28 -11.03
N MET A 228 -0.25 38.79 -10.02
CA MET A 228 -0.91 37.49 -10.04
C MET A 228 -2.38 37.61 -9.65
N GLN A 229 -3.21 36.72 -10.20
CA GLN A 229 -4.58 36.51 -9.81
C GLN A 229 -4.65 35.19 -9.04
N GLU A 230 -5.19 35.24 -7.83
CA GLU A 230 -5.42 34.04 -7.03
C GLU A 230 -6.53 33.19 -7.64
N ASP A 231 -6.32 31.88 -7.71
CA ASP A 231 -7.25 30.89 -8.25
C ASP A 231 -7.10 29.59 -7.45
N ASP A 232 -8.19 29.07 -6.87
CA ASP A 232 -8.18 27.78 -6.16
C ASP A 232 -8.34 26.66 -7.20
N PRO A 233 -7.31 25.82 -7.42
CA PRO A 233 -7.35 24.80 -8.46
C PRO A 233 -8.09 23.53 -8.05
N PHE A 234 -8.60 23.43 -6.81
CA PHE A 234 -9.35 22.26 -6.35
C PHE A 234 -10.86 22.47 -6.53
N ALA A 235 -11.58 21.42 -6.96
CA ALA A 235 -13.05 21.46 -7.00
C ALA A 235 -13.70 21.52 -5.61
N GLU A 236 -13.04 20.95 -4.61
CA GLU A 236 -13.58 20.77 -3.26
C GLU A 236 -12.72 21.50 -2.22
N LYS A 237 -13.35 21.87 -1.11
CA LYS A 237 -12.66 22.36 0.09
C LYS A 237 -12.33 21.20 1.02
N VAL A 238 -11.12 21.20 1.56
CA VAL A 238 -10.69 20.21 2.55
C VAL A 238 -11.23 20.57 3.93
N GLN A 239 -11.83 19.59 4.62
CA GLN A 239 -12.29 19.76 6.01
C GLN A 239 -11.26 19.27 7.05
N ILE A 240 -10.07 18.86 6.61
CA ILE A 240 -8.98 18.40 7.49
C ILE A 240 -8.08 19.58 7.87
N SER A 241 -7.72 19.66 9.15
CA SER A 241 -6.65 20.53 9.61
C SER A 241 -5.31 19.80 9.56
N PHE A 242 -4.35 20.35 8.81
CA PHE A 242 -2.97 19.85 8.85
C PHE A 242 -2.20 20.54 9.97
N GLY A 243 -1.64 19.79 10.91
CA GLY A 243 -0.77 20.35 11.94
C GLY A 243 0.39 21.11 11.31
N ARG A 244 0.89 22.16 12.01
CA ARG A 244 2.07 22.93 11.54
C ARG A 244 3.35 22.10 11.50
N ARG A 245 3.36 20.94 12.15
CA ARG A 245 4.51 20.03 12.33
C ARG A 245 4.21 18.57 11.97
N ASP A 246 3.03 18.26 11.42
CA ASP A 246 2.74 16.90 10.96
C ASP A 246 3.49 16.65 9.67
N VAL A 247 4.68 16.07 9.82
CA VAL A 247 5.68 15.92 8.74
C VAL A 247 5.55 14.61 7.97
N SER A 248 4.77 13.63 8.46
CA SER A 248 4.67 12.34 7.76
C SER A 248 3.73 12.47 6.57
N PRO A 249 4.22 12.45 5.31
CA PRO A 249 3.35 12.55 4.14
C PRO A 249 2.38 11.37 4.07
N TYR A 250 2.77 10.22 4.62
CA TYR A 250 1.94 9.03 4.69
C TYR A 250 0.69 9.23 5.57
N VAL A 251 0.86 9.87 6.73
CA VAL A 251 -0.25 10.22 7.64
C VAL A 251 -1.18 11.22 6.98
N ASN A 252 -0.63 12.30 6.40
CA ASN A 252 -1.44 13.32 5.74
C ASN A 252 -2.23 12.74 4.56
N ARG A 253 -1.59 11.87 3.75
CA ARG A 253 -2.26 11.16 2.66
C ARG A 253 -3.39 10.26 3.18
N MET A 254 -3.15 9.51 4.24
CA MET A 254 -4.15 8.62 4.83
C MET A 254 -5.36 9.39 5.35
N ARG A 255 -5.15 10.51 6.05
CA ARG A 255 -6.25 11.39 6.50
C ARG A 255 -7.05 11.94 5.32
N LEU A 256 -6.35 12.39 4.27
CA LEU A 256 -6.97 12.88 3.03
C LEU A 256 -7.80 11.80 2.32
N MET A 257 -7.25 10.59 2.19
CA MET A 257 -7.97 9.43 1.64
C MET A 257 -9.21 9.12 2.47
N TRP A 258 -9.08 9.12 3.80
CA TRP A 258 -10.20 8.89 4.71
C TRP A 258 -11.35 9.88 4.46
N ALA A 259 -11.06 11.17 4.48
CA ALA A 259 -12.08 12.21 4.29
C ALA A 259 -12.71 12.17 2.89
N GLN A 260 -11.93 11.90 1.84
CA GLN A 260 -12.47 11.82 0.48
C GLN A 260 -13.35 10.59 0.28
N MET A 261 -12.96 9.45 0.83
CA MET A 261 -13.67 8.18 0.67
C MET A 261 -14.93 8.09 1.53
N ARG A 262 -14.97 8.82 2.65
CA ARG A 262 -16.05 8.82 3.64
C ARG A 262 -17.44 8.98 3.02
N GLU A 263 -17.67 10.05 2.27
CA GLU A 263 -19.00 10.35 1.73
C GLU A 263 -19.45 9.32 0.68
N SER A 264 -18.51 8.83 -0.13
CA SER A 264 -18.76 7.74 -1.08
C SER A 264 -19.18 6.46 -0.36
N ILE A 265 -18.62 6.16 0.81
CA ILE A 265 -19.01 4.98 1.61
C ILE A 265 -20.44 5.15 2.14
N ILE A 266 -20.73 6.30 2.76
CA ILE A 266 -22.04 6.61 3.32
C ILE A 266 -23.14 6.49 2.26
N ALA A 267 -22.85 6.91 1.02
CA ALA A 267 -23.81 6.85 -0.08
C ALA A 267 -24.08 5.44 -0.63
N HIS A 268 -23.19 4.46 -0.40
CA HIS A 268 -23.25 3.14 -1.05
C HIS A 268 -23.31 1.95 -0.09
N PHE A 269 -23.11 2.15 1.20
CA PHE A 269 -23.20 1.11 2.21
C PHE A 269 -24.56 1.14 2.92
N PRO A 270 -25.14 0.00 3.33
CA PRO A 270 -26.42 -0.04 4.02
C PRO A 270 -26.43 0.80 5.30
N GLU A 271 -27.55 1.49 5.54
CA GLU A 271 -27.73 2.24 6.79
C GLU A 271 -27.61 1.34 8.01
N GLN A 272 -27.22 1.95 9.12
CA GLN A 272 -27.07 1.26 10.39
C GLN A 272 -28.41 0.62 10.81
N PRO A 273 -28.42 -0.66 11.22
CA PRO A 273 -29.60 -1.26 11.82
C PRO A 273 -30.04 -0.47 13.05
N HIS A 274 -31.31 -0.04 13.08
CA HIS A 274 -31.85 0.77 14.17
C HIS A 274 -32.34 -0.08 15.38
N GLN A 275 -32.07 -1.38 15.37
CA GLN A 275 -32.49 -2.30 16.43
C GLN A 275 -31.43 -2.39 17.53
N THR A 276 -31.89 -2.43 18.78
CA THR A 276 -31.03 -2.75 19.92
C THR A 276 -30.45 -4.15 19.74
N ILE A 277 -29.13 -4.27 19.78
CA ILE A 277 -28.42 -5.55 19.66
C ILE A 277 -28.58 -6.33 20.95
N ASP A 278 -29.14 -7.53 20.87
CA ASP A 278 -29.06 -8.51 21.95
C ASP A 278 -27.67 -9.15 21.94
N ILE A 279 -26.85 -8.83 22.94
CA ILE A 279 -25.43 -9.22 22.98
C ILE A 279 -25.28 -10.74 22.98
N GLU A 280 -26.12 -11.47 23.73
CA GLU A 280 -26.07 -12.92 23.79
C GLU A 280 -26.36 -13.55 22.43
N THR A 281 -27.41 -13.09 21.75
CA THR A 281 -27.78 -13.53 20.39
C THR A 281 -26.69 -13.20 19.39
N TYR A 282 -26.14 -11.99 19.41
CA TYR A 282 -25.06 -11.59 18.50
C TYR A 282 -23.82 -12.47 18.69
N MET A 283 -23.41 -12.70 19.94
CA MET A 283 -22.25 -13.54 20.24
C MET A 283 -22.47 -15.01 19.87
N ALA A 284 -23.70 -15.51 19.97
CA ALA A 284 -24.07 -16.83 19.48
C ALA A 284 -23.95 -16.92 17.94
N GLU A 285 -24.43 -15.92 17.21
CA GLU A 285 -24.29 -15.86 15.75
C GLU A 285 -22.83 -15.80 15.29
N VAL A 286 -21.99 -15.06 16.02
CA VAL A 286 -20.53 -15.01 15.77
C VAL A 286 -19.93 -16.41 15.90
N GLU A 287 -20.27 -17.14 16.97
CA GLU A 287 -19.76 -18.50 17.19
C GLU A 287 -20.25 -19.48 16.11
N ASP A 288 -21.52 -19.40 15.73
CA ASP A 288 -22.12 -20.26 14.69
C ASP A 288 -21.47 -20.05 13.32
N LYS A 289 -20.99 -18.83 13.04
CA LYS A 289 -20.33 -18.49 11.77
C LYS A 289 -18.86 -18.89 11.72
N TYR A 290 -18.22 -19.22 12.85
CA TYR A 290 -16.79 -19.47 12.92
C TYR A 290 -16.26 -20.44 11.85
N VAL A 291 -16.90 -21.60 11.69
CA VAL A 291 -16.39 -22.64 10.77
C VAL A 291 -16.37 -22.14 9.33
N THR A 292 -17.41 -21.40 8.93
CA THR A 292 -17.53 -20.79 7.60
C THR A 292 -16.52 -19.66 7.44
N ASP A 293 -16.39 -18.79 8.44
CA ASP A 293 -15.44 -17.69 8.48
C ASP A 293 -13.99 -18.18 8.32
N ALA A 294 -13.58 -19.13 9.17
CA ALA A 294 -12.24 -19.72 9.14
C ALA A 294 -11.95 -20.40 7.80
N TYR A 295 -12.90 -21.15 7.24
CA TYR A 295 -12.73 -21.83 5.95
C TYR A 295 -12.42 -20.85 4.83
N HIS A 296 -13.27 -19.82 4.66
CA HIS A 296 -13.09 -18.86 3.57
C HIS A 296 -11.90 -17.94 3.81
N SER A 297 -11.73 -17.44 5.03
CA SER A 297 -10.63 -16.55 5.40
C SER A 297 -9.26 -17.22 5.16
N LEU A 298 -9.07 -18.48 5.57
CA LEU A 298 -7.81 -19.20 5.33
C LEU A 298 -7.63 -19.56 3.85
N SER A 299 -8.70 -19.93 3.16
CA SER A 299 -8.63 -20.33 1.75
C SER A 299 -8.33 -19.16 0.81
N ILE A 300 -8.76 -17.93 1.15
CA ILE A 300 -8.39 -16.69 0.42
C ILE A 300 -6.87 -16.47 0.43
N GLU A 301 -6.20 -16.80 1.55
CA GLU A 301 -4.74 -16.73 1.69
C GLU A 301 -4.01 -17.91 1.03
N GLY A 302 -4.75 -18.90 0.51
CA GLY A 302 -4.21 -20.05 -0.22
C GLY A 302 -3.92 -21.29 0.63
N TYR A 303 -4.30 -21.30 1.91
CA TYR A 303 -4.25 -22.51 2.73
C TYR A 303 -5.26 -23.55 2.24
N ARG A 304 -4.91 -24.84 2.38
CA ARG A 304 -5.80 -25.96 2.00
C ARG A 304 -6.45 -26.56 3.25
N VAL A 305 -7.44 -25.87 3.78
CA VAL A 305 -8.19 -26.30 4.96
C VAL A 305 -9.52 -26.94 4.58
N THR A 306 -9.97 -27.92 5.37
CA THR A 306 -11.31 -28.52 5.25
C THR A 306 -12.15 -28.16 6.47
N ARG A 307 -13.48 -28.25 6.36
CA ARG A 307 -14.38 -27.97 7.48
C ARG A 307 -14.13 -28.94 8.64
N GLU A 308 -13.80 -30.19 8.35
CA GLU A 308 -13.49 -31.21 9.34
C GLU A 308 -12.23 -30.85 10.14
N LEU A 309 -11.18 -30.32 9.48
CA LEU A 309 -9.98 -29.85 10.16
C LEU A 309 -10.29 -28.68 11.10
N ILE A 310 -11.09 -27.72 10.64
CA ILE A 310 -11.47 -26.55 11.42
C ILE A 310 -12.29 -26.95 12.65
N GLU A 311 -13.21 -27.90 12.49
CA GLU A 311 -13.98 -28.48 13.60
C GLU A 311 -13.12 -29.26 14.59
N LEU A 312 -12.13 -30.01 14.10
CA LEU A 312 -11.19 -30.75 14.93
C LEU A 312 -10.33 -29.79 15.78
N VAL A 313 -9.90 -28.68 15.19
CA VAL A 313 -9.20 -27.59 15.89
C VAL A 313 -10.10 -26.94 16.93
N ARG A 314 -11.34 -26.60 16.56
CA ARG A 314 -12.34 -25.97 17.44
C ARG A 314 -12.63 -26.81 18.68
N SER A 315 -12.82 -28.12 18.49
CA SER A 315 -13.14 -29.06 19.58
C SER A 315 -11.95 -29.38 20.50
N GLY A 316 -10.75 -28.88 20.21
CA GLY A 316 -9.54 -29.15 21.00
C GLY A 316 -8.99 -30.57 20.84
N ASN A 317 -9.58 -31.37 19.95
CA ASN A 317 -9.20 -32.77 19.72
C ASN A 317 -8.06 -32.94 18.70
N TRP A 318 -7.57 -31.84 18.13
CA TRP A 318 -6.44 -31.87 17.23
C TRP A 318 -5.12 -32.09 18.00
N GLN A 319 -4.34 -33.10 17.60
CA GLN A 319 -3.00 -33.38 18.13
C GLN A 319 -1.95 -33.13 17.05
N ALA A 320 -0.85 -32.45 17.42
CA ALA A 320 0.29 -32.23 16.55
C ALA A 320 1.08 -33.54 16.37
N GLU A 321 0.71 -34.35 15.39
CA GLU A 321 1.55 -35.49 15.01
C GLU A 321 2.79 -35.01 14.23
N GLY A 322 3.94 -35.04 14.90
CA GLY A 322 5.27 -35.17 14.29
C GLY A 322 5.86 -33.94 13.58
N SER A 323 7.19 -33.84 13.68
CA SER A 323 8.06 -32.78 13.13
C SER A 323 8.23 -32.86 11.61
N ASP A 324 7.14 -32.84 10.85
CA ASP A 324 7.21 -32.84 9.39
C ASP A 324 6.81 -31.46 8.84
N HIS A 325 7.71 -30.81 8.09
CA HIS A 325 7.47 -29.54 7.39
C HIS A 325 6.51 -29.69 6.19
N SER A 326 5.63 -30.69 6.23
CA SER A 326 4.67 -30.96 5.18
C SER A 326 3.67 -29.81 5.05
N LYS A 327 3.18 -29.57 3.84
CA LYS A 327 2.19 -28.52 3.57
C LYS A 327 0.91 -28.68 4.41
N LYS A 328 0.53 -29.91 4.72
CA LYS A 328 -0.62 -30.22 5.59
C LYS A 328 -0.41 -29.76 7.04
N HIS A 329 0.82 -29.84 7.54
CA HIS A 329 1.16 -29.36 8.88
C HIS A 329 1.07 -27.83 8.97
N LEU A 330 1.54 -27.13 7.93
CA LEU A 330 1.37 -25.67 7.79
C LEU A 330 -0.11 -25.26 7.79
N ASP A 331 -0.94 -25.93 6.98
CA ASP A 331 -2.38 -25.66 6.89
C ASP A 331 -3.08 -25.86 8.26
N ALA A 332 -2.69 -26.89 9.02
CA ALA A 332 -3.22 -27.15 10.36
C ALA A 332 -2.79 -26.09 11.39
N MET A 333 -1.53 -25.64 11.35
CA MET A 333 -1.03 -24.54 12.21
C MET A 333 -1.74 -23.22 11.91
N ALA A 334 -2.01 -22.93 10.64
CA ALA A 334 -2.79 -21.76 10.26
C ALA A 334 -4.23 -21.84 10.78
N ALA A 335 -4.88 -23.01 10.67
CA ALA A 335 -6.22 -23.23 11.23
C ALA A 335 -6.24 -23.08 12.75
N ARG A 336 -5.22 -23.60 13.46
CA ARG A 336 -5.11 -23.46 14.92
C ARG A 336 -4.90 -22.01 15.34
N GLY A 337 -3.98 -21.31 14.69
CA GLY A 337 -3.74 -19.90 14.97
C GLY A 337 -4.96 -19.04 14.69
N TYR A 338 -5.70 -19.33 13.63
CA TYR A 338 -6.95 -18.63 13.32
C TYR A 338 -8.00 -18.81 14.43
N TRP A 339 -8.14 -20.02 14.98
CA TRP A 339 -9.00 -20.27 16.14
C TRP A 339 -8.56 -19.47 17.37
N ASP A 340 -7.28 -19.51 17.70
CA ASP A 340 -6.74 -18.80 18.87
C ASP A 340 -6.95 -17.28 18.73
N ALA A 341 -6.71 -16.72 17.54
CA ALA A 341 -7.00 -15.31 17.25
C ALA A 341 -8.50 -14.97 17.30
N PHE A 342 -9.36 -15.85 16.77
CA PHE A 342 -10.81 -15.68 16.80
C PHE A 342 -11.35 -15.56 18.24
N GLN A 343 -10.77 -16.31 19.20
CA GLN A 343 -11.14 -16.18 20.61
C GLN A 343 -10.78 -14.81 21.20
N GLU A 344 -9.64 -14.23 20.82
CA GLU A 344 -9.28 -12.87 21.25
C GLU A 344 -10.16 -11.80 20.58
N VAL A 345 -10.50 -11.99 19.30
CA VAL A 345 -11.42 -11.10 18.57
C VAL A 345 -12.80 -11.10 19.22
N LYS A 346 -13.32 -12.27 19.64
CA LYS A 346 -14.60 -12.35 20.37
C LYS A 346 -14.63 -11.51 21.64
N LYS A 347 -13.53 -11.47 22.40
CA LYS A 347 -13.44 -10.63 23.61
C LYS A 347 -13.52 -9.14 23.25
N ALA A 348 -12.87 -8.73 22.15
CA ALA A 348 -12.93 -7.37 21.65
C ALA A 348 -14.33 -7.01 21.13
N VAL A 349 -14.99 -7.91 20.40
CA VAL A 349 -16.38 -7.75 19.94
C VAL A 349 -17.30 -7.54 21.13
N LEU A 350 -17.21 -8.39 22.15
CA LEU A 350 -18.00 -8.24 23.37
C LEU A 350 -17.77 -6.87 24.02
N ALA A 351 -16.52 -6.45 24.16
CA ALA A 351 -16.19 -5.15 24.74
C ALA A 351 -16.78 -3.96 23.95
N VAL A 352 -16.82 -4.05 22.62
CA VAL A 352 -17.46 -3.04 21.76
C VAL A 352 -18.97 -3.05 21.90
N LEU A 353 -19.60 -4.24 21.94
CA LEU A 353 -21.04 -4.38 22.17
C LEU A 353 -21.47 -3.89 23.56
N GLU A 354 -20.58 -3.95 24.55
CA GLU A 354 -20.75 -3.36 25.89
C GLU A 354 -20.54 -1.83 25.91
N GLY A 355 -20.26 -1.21 24.76
CA GLY A 355 -20.20 0.25 24.59
C GLY A 355 -18.81 0.87 24.66
N LYS A 356 -17.73 0.07 24.64
CA LYS A 356 -16.37 0.64 24.51
C LYS A 356 -16.14 1.15 23.09
N ASN A 357 -15.31 2.18 22.96
CA ASN A 357 -14.94 2.73 21.66
C ASN A 357 -14.19 1.66 20.82
N PRO A 358 -14.62 1.40 19.56
CA PRO A 358 -14.04 0.34 18.75
C PRO A 358 -12.60 0.61 18.29
N GLY A 359 -12.21 1.88 18.09
CA GLY A 359 -10.83 2.26 17.76
C GLY A 359 -9.89 1.99 18.92
N ASP A 360 -10.24 2.43 20.13
CA ASP A 360 -9.46 2.20 21.35
C ASP A 360 -9.32 0.70 21.67
N VAL A 361 -10.41 -0.06 21.52
CA VAL A 361 -10.38 -1.52 21.72
C VAL A 361 -9.42 -2.16 20.71
N LEU A 362 -9.51 -1.78 19.43
CA LEU A 362 -8.63 -2.33 18.41
C LEU A 362 -7.16 -2.02 18.68
N GLU A 363 -6.82 -0.78 19.03
CA GLU A 363 -5.45 -0.39 19.36
C GLU A 363 -4.87 -1.30 20.45
N GLN A 364 -5.63 -1.51 21.53
CA GLN A 364 -5.21 -2.30 22.68
C GLN A 364 -5.05 -3.79 22.38
N THR A 365 -5.89 -4.36 21.50
CA THR A 365 -5.95 -5.83 21.34
C THR A 365 -5.38 -6.37 20.03
N HIS A 366 -5.13 -5.55 19.01
CA HIS A 366 -4.73 -6.06 17.69
C HIS A 366 -3.40 -6.84 17.72
N SER A 367 -2.46 -6.46 18.59
CA SER A 367 -1.20 -7.19 18.76
C SER A 367 -1.44 -8.59 19.32
N ASP A 368 -2.40 -8.75 20.22
CA ASP A 368 -2.74 -10.03 20.84
C ASP A 368 -3.34 -10.98 19.80
N TRP A 369 -4.16 -10.45 18.89
CA TRP A 369 -4.71 -11.22 17.77
C TRP A 369 -3.59 -11.73 16.86
N TYR A 370 -2.60 -10.89 16.55
CA TYR A 370 -1.45 -11.29 15.73
C TYR A 370 -0.60 -12.37 16.42
N LEU A 371 -0.33 -12.21 17.71
CA LEU A 371 0.39 -13.19 18.52
C LEU A 371 -0.35 -14.53 18.56
N ALA A 372 -1.67 -14.51 18.75
CA ALA A 372 -2.50 -15.72 18.73
C ALA A 372 -2.53 -16.37 17.34
N LEU A 373 -2.62 -15.56 16.27
CA LEU A 373 -2.68 -16.03 14.89
C LEU A 373 -1.44 -16.83 14.47
N PHE A 374 -0.27 -16.48 14.99
CA PHE A 374 1.02 -17.08 14.61
C PHE A 374 1.69 -17.88 15.72
N GLY A 375 1.20 -17.84 16.95
CA GLY A 375 1.71 -18.59 18.10
C GLY A 375 1.89 -20.09 17.81
N PRO A 376 0.89 -20.80 17.23
CA PRO A 376 1.04 -22.20 16.86
C PRO A 376 2.15 -22.45 15.83
N SER A 377 2.27 -21.59 14.81
CA SER A 377 3.33 -21.68 13.79
C SER A 377 4.72 -21.47 14.39
N VAL A 378 4.86 -20.60 15.40
CA VAL A 378 6.12 -20.41 16.14
C VAL A 378 6.42 -21.60 17.04
N ALA A 379 5.42 -22.13 17.75
CA ALA A 379 5.59 -23.31 18.60
C ALA A 379 6.02 -24.54 17.80
N ALA A 380 5.52 -24.66 16.56
CA ALA A 380 5.91 -25.71 15.61
C ALA A 380 7.25 -25.44 14.89
N GLY A 381 7.94 -24.32 15.18
CA GLY A 381 9.22 -23.98 14.57
C GLY A 381 9.14 -23.62 13.08
N ILE A 382 7.95 -23.29 12.57
CA ILE A 382 7.74 -22.86 11.17
C ILE A 382 8.19 -21.40 10.99
N ILE A 383 7.91 -20.57 11.99
CA ILE A 383 8.21 -19.14 12.01
C ILE A 383 9.16 -18.86 13.17
N LYS A 384 10.07 -17.89 13.02
CA LYS A 384 10.99 -17.52 14.10
C LYS A 384 10.23 -16.74 15.17
N GLN A 385 10.59 -16.96 16.44
CA GLN A 385 10.00 -16.19 17.56
C GLN A 385 10.17 -14.67 17.39
N SER A 386 11.28 -14.22 16.79
CA SER A 386 11.53 -12.81 16.49
C SER A 386 10.52 -12.19 15.53
N ASP A 387 9.85 -13.00 14.71
CA ASP A 387 8.90 -12.50 13.72
C ASP A 387 7.56 -12.13 14.38
N LEU A 388 7.34 -12.50 15.65
CA LEU A 388 6.21 -12.05 16.48
C LEU A 388 6.46 -10.70 17.18
N ALA A 389 7.62 -10.07 17.00
CA ALA A 389 8.01 -8.87 17.73
C ALA A 389 7.21 -7.60 17.35
N GLY A 390 6.25 -7.69 16.44
CA GLY A 390 5.36 -6.59 16.07
C GLY A 390 5.35 -6.34 14.56
N TYR A 391 5.30 -5.06 14.18
CA TYR A 391 5.27 -4.67 12.76
C TYR A 391 6.55 -5.06 12.03
N ARG A 392 6.40 -5.28 10.72
CA ARG A 392 7.49 -5.72 9.85
C ARG A 392 8.67 -4.75 9.87
N SER A 393 9.87 -5.31 9.82
CA SER A 393 11.13 -4.58 9.77
C SER A 393 11.67 -4.38 8.35
N GLY A 394 11.02 -4.98 7.35
CA GLY A 394 11.43 -4.97 5.94
C GLY A 394 10.27 -4.69 4.96
N PRO A 395 10.58 -4.57 3.66
CA PRO A 395 9.58 -4.39 2.62
C PRO A 395 8.75 -5.66 2.41
N VAL A 396 7.50 -5.46 1.98
CA VAL A 396 6.56 -6.52 1.58
C VAL A 396 5.84 -6.08 0.32
N TYR A 397 5.36 -7.05 -0.45
CA TYR A 397 4.67 -6.81 -1.71
C TYR A 397 3.40 -7.65 -1.76
N ILE A 398 2.33 -7.04 -2.27
CA ILE A 398 1.04 -7.70 -2.40
C ILE A 398 0.98 -8.37 -3.76
N ARG A 399 0.65 -9.67 -3.76
CA ARG A 399 0.60 -10.44 -5.00
C ARG A 399 -0.40 -9.82 -5.98
N GLN A 400 0.04 -9.64 -7.23
CA GLN A 400 -0.77 -9.09 -8.33
C GLN A 400 -1.30 -7.65 -8.15
N SER A 401 -0.75 -6.87 -7.24
CA SER A 401 -1.19 -5.48 -6.97
C SER A 401 -0.14 -4.47 -7.43
N MET A 402 -0.55 -3.39 -8.08
CA MET A 402 0.34 -2.26 -8.42
C MET A 402 0.64 -1.38 -7.20
N HIS A 403 -0.16 -1.48 -6.13
CA HIS A 403 0.10 -0.83 -4.86
C HIS A 403 1.32 -1.43 -4.17
N THR A 404 2.22 -0.56 -3.72
CA THR A 404 3.38 -0.91 -2.90
C THR A 404 3.12 -0.43 -1.48
N PRO A 405 3.05 -1.34 -0.48
CA PRO A 405 2.86 -0.96 0.90
C PRO A 405 3.89 0.08 1.40
N PRO A 406 3.51 0.94 2.36
CA PRO A 406 4.42 1.95 2.93
C PRO A 406 5.74 1.39 3.48
N SER A 407 6.73 2.25 3.71
CA SER A 407 7.98 1.83 4.38
C SER A 407 7.74 1.42 5.83
N ARG A 408 8.72 0.77 6.48
CA ARG A 408 8.60 0.39 7.90
C ARG A 408 8.47 1.63 8.81
N GLU A 409 9.10 2.74 8.44
CA GLU A 409 8.98 4.01 9.14
C GLU A 409 7.57 4.55 9.03
N ALA A 410 7.01 4.56 7.81
CA ALA A 410 5.65 5.00 7.56
C ALA A 410 4.60 4.16 8.30
N VAL A 411 4.78 2.83 8.37
CA VAL A 411 3.88 1.94 9.13
C VAL A 411 3.76 2.37 10.60
N ARG A 412 4.88 2.80 11.22
CA ARG A 412 4.91 3.23 12.63
C ARG A 412 4.14 4.52 12.88
N ASP A 413 4.02 5.38 11.87
CA ASP A 413 3.22 6.60 11.96
C ASP A 413 1.74 6.34 11.60
N MET A 414 1.51 5.49 10.60
CA MET A 414 0.18 5.25 10.04
C MET A 414 -0.71 4.40 10.95
N MET A 415 -0.16 3.39 11.64
CA MET A 415 -0.96 2.49 12.48
C MET A 415 -1.64 3.22 13.66
N PRO A 416 -0.93 4.03 14.49
CA PRO A 416 -1.59 4.84 15.51
C PRO A 416 -2.65 5.77 14.93
N THR A 417 -2.32 6.43 13.81
CA THR A 417 -3.28 7.33 13.15
C THR A 417 -4.53 6.58 12.67
N LEU A 418 -4.42 5.32 12.22
CA LEU A 418 -5.58 4.51 11.84
C LEU A 418 -6.49 4.26 13.05
N PHE A 419 -5.91 3.99 14.22
CA PHE A 419 -6.68 3.81 15.45
C PHE A 419 -7.39 5.10 15.86
N ASP A 420 -6.70 6.25 15.81
CA ASP A 420 -7.32 7.56 16.06
C ASP A 420 -8.51 7.81 15.12
N LEU A 421 -8.33 7.57 13.81
CA LEU A 421 -9.39 7.76 12.81
C LEU A 421 -10.60 6.84 13.06
N LEU A 422 -10.36 5.60 13.49
CA LEU A 422 -11.43 4.66 13.85
C LEU A 422 -12.14 5.07 15.15
N ALA A 423 -11.42 5.64 16.10
CA ALA A 423 -11.97 6.10 17.37
C ALA A 423 -12.82 7.37 17.20
N GLU A 424 -12.40 8.27 16.31
CA GLU A 424 -13.06 9.54 15.99
C GLU A 424 -14.23 9.38 15.01
N GLU A 425 -14.26 8.35 14.16
CA GLU A 425 -15.31 8.19 13.15
C GLU A 425 -16.65 7.78 13.78
N GLU A 426 -17.65 8.64 13.56
CA GLU A 426 -19.01 8.47 14.06
C GLU A 426 -19.83 7.49 13.21
N ASN A 427 -19.54 7.38 11.91
CA ASN A 427 -20.30 6.52 11.01
C ASN A 427 -19.75 5.08 10.97
N ALA A 428 -20.55 4.12 11.42
CA ALA A 428 -20.12 2.72 11.49
C ALA A 428 -19.80 2.10 10.13
N ALA A 429 -20.51 2.47 9.05
CA ALA A 429 -20.20 1.97 7.70
C ALA A 429 -18.80 2.42 7.25
N VAL A 430 -18.43 3.66 7.57
CA VAL A 430 -17.08 4.19 7.29
C VAL A 430 -16.04 3.41 8.08
N ARG A 431 -16.27 3.14 9.38
CA ARG A 431 -15.38 2.29 10.18
C ARG A 431 -15.22 0.90 9.59
N VAL A 432 -16.29 0.26 9.13
CA VAL A 432 -16.27 -1.07 8.49
C VAL A 432 -15.37 -1.07 7.26
N VAL A 433 -15.64 -0.16 6.32
CA VAL A 433 -14.99 -0.17 5.01
C VAL A 433 -13.54 0.32 5.14
N LEU A 434 -13.31 1.47 5.77
CA LEU A 434 -11.96 2.05 5.88
C LEU A 434 -11.10 1.35 6.93
N GLY A 435 -11.67 0.83 8.02
CA GLY A 435 -10.93 0.04 9.00
C GLY A 435 -10.29 -1.19 8.36
N HIS A 436 -11.04 -1.90 7.51
CA HIS A 436 -10.50 -2.98 6.71
C HIS A 436 -9.49 -2.45 5.67
N PHE A 437 -9.94 -1.58 4.78
CA PHE A 437 -9.17 -1.16 3.60
C PHE A 437 -7.84 -0.52 3.98
N ILE A 438 -7.84 0.45 4.89
CA ILE A 438 -6.63 1.18 5.27
C ILE A 438 -5.65 0.26 6.01
N PHE A 439 -6.11 -0.67 6.84
CA PHE A 439 -5.23 -1.65 7.47
C PHE A 439 -4.49 -2.52 6.43
N VAL A 440 -5.22 -3.08 5.46
CA VAL A 440 -4.58 -3.91 4.41
C VAL A 440 -3.73 -3.09 3.43
N TYR A 441 -4.05 -1.80 3.27
CA TYR A 441 -3.24 -0.83 2.52
C TYR A 441 -1.90 -0.53 3.20
N ILE A 442 -1.89 -0.35 4.52
CA ILE A 442 -0.66 -0.17 5.33
C ILE A 442 0.18 -1.46 5.30
N HIS A 443 -0.48 -2.62 5.37
CA HIS A 443 0.14 -3.95 5.35
C HIS A 443 1.23 -4.09 6.44
N PRO A 444 0.88 -3.92 7.73
CA PRO A 444 1.86 -3.75 8.81
C PRO A 444 2.70 -5.00 9.15
N TYR A 445 2.27 -6.20 8.76
CA TYR A 445 2.95 -7.45 9.10
C TYR A 445 3.56 -8.16 7.87
N PHE A 446 4.48 -9.11 8.08
CA PHE A 446 5.04 -9.93 7.00
C PHE A 446 4.02 -10.91 6.40
N ASP A 447 3.06 -11.38 7.21
CA ASP A 447 1.94 -12.23 6.81
C ASP A 447 0.76 -11.95 7.78
N GLY A 448 -0.44 -12.37 7.41
CA GLY A 448 -1.65 -12.30 8.25
C GLY A 448 -2.49 -11.04 8.04
N ASN A 449 -2.03 -10.09 7.21
CA ASN A 449 -2.72 -8.82 7.00
C ASN A 449 -4.16 -8.99 6.48
N GLY A 450 -4.40 -9.93 5.56
CA GLY A 450 -5.75 -10.21 5.07
C GLY A 450 -6.69 -10.78 6.14
N ARG A 451 -6.19 -11.71 6.96
CA ARG A 451 -6.94 -12.33 8.08
C ARG A 451 -7.27 -11.32 9.16
N MET A 452 -6.26 -10.54 9.58
CA MET A 452 -6.41 -9.42 10.52
C MET A 452 -7.37 -8.36 9.98
N GLY A 453 -7.27 -7.99 8.70
CA GLY A 453 -8.18 -7.03 8.05
C GLY A 453 -9.64 -7.47 8.11
N ARG A 454 -9.93 -8.76 7.87
CA ARG A 454 -11.29 -9.31 7.99
C ARG A 454 -11.79 -9.39 9.44
N PHE A 455 -10.91 -9.61 10.42
CA PHE A 455 -11.28 -9.47 11.83
C PHE A 455 -11.58 -8.01 12.22
N ILE A 456 -10.77 -7.07 11.75
CA ILE A 456 -11.01 -5.62 11.96
C ILE A 456 -12.36 -5.22 11.34
N MET A 457 -12.63 -5.64 10.10
CA MET A 457 -13.92 -5.44 9.45
C MET A 457 -15.06 -5.90 10.35
N ASN A 458 -14.99 -7.12 10.89
CA ASN A 458 -16.06 -7.67 11.71
C ASN A 458 -16.16 -7.04 13.11
N LEU A 459 -15.05 -6.59 13.71
CA LEU A 459 -15.10 -5.74 14.92
C LEU A 459 -15.88 -4.45 14.64
N MET A 460 -15.64 -3.83 13.48
CA MET A 460 -16.35 -2.63 13.07
C MET A 460 -17.81 -2.90 12.68
N MET A 461 -18.13 -4.08 12.12
CA MET A 461 -19.52 -4.51 11.88
C MET A 461 -20.28 -4.55 13.21
N ALA A 462 -19.70 -5.16 14.24
CA ALA A 462 -20.29 -5.20 15.58
C ALA A 462 -20.50 -3.79 16.17
N SER A 463 -19.54 -2.87 15.96
CA SER A 463 -19.66 -1.47 16.40
C SER A 463 -20.85 -0.71 15.78
N GLY A 464 -21.36 -1.19 14.64
CA GLY A 464 -22.54 -0.65 13.96
C GLY A 464 -23.80 -1.49 14.13
N GLY A 465 -23.73 -2.65 14.79
CA GLY A 465 -24.84 -3.60 14.82
C GLY A 465 -25.09 -4.35 13.52
N TYR A 466 -24.14 -4.31 12.58
CA TYR A 466 -24.18 -5.17 11.40
C TYR A 466 -23.82 -6.61 11.80
N PRO A 467 -24.40 -7.63 11.12
CA PRO A 467 -24.09 -9.02 11.40
C PRO A 467 -22.62 -9.34 11.09
N TRP A 468 -22.07 -10.32 11.81
CA TRP A 468 -20.77 -10.89 11.43
C TRP A 468 -20.83 -11.39 9.98
N THR A 469 -19.88 -10.93 9.17
CA THR A 469 -19.89 -11.05 7.71
C THR A 469 -18.68 -11.84 7.23
N VAL A 470 -18.91 -12.80 6.33
CA VAL A 470 -17.85 -13.66 5.76
C VAL A 470 -17.62 -13.28 4.30
N VAL A 471 -16.36 -13.04 3.94
CA VAL A 471 -15.94 -12.86 2.55
C VAL A 471 -15.74 -14.24 1.91
N PRO A 472 -16.56 -14.66 0.92
CA PRO A 472 -16.46 -15.99 0.33
C PRO A 472 -15.21 -16.11 -0.56
N VAL A 473 -14.51 -17.25 -0.48
CA VAL A 473 -13.32 -17.52 -1.30
C VAL A 473 -13.65 -17.58 -2.80
N GLU A 474 -14.88 -17.93 -3.13
CA GLU A 474 -15.41 -17.96 -4.50
C GLU A 474 -15.45 -16.57 -5.13
N ARG A 475 -15.57 -15.52 -4.30
CA ARG A 475 -15.57 -14.10 -4.70
C ARG A 475 -14.21 -13.43 -4.47
N ARG A 476 -13.14 -14.20 -4.25
CA ARG A 476 -11.79 -13.67 -4.02
C ARG A 476 -11.34 -12.69 -5.10
N ASP A 477 -11.57 -13.02 -6.37
CA ASP A 477 -11.10 -12.17 -7.47
C ASP A 477 -11.83 -10.81 -7.50
N GLU A 478 -13.13 -10.81 -7.22
CA GLU A 478 -13.93 -9.57 -7.08
C GLU A 478 -13.43 -8.73 -5.89
N TYR A 479 -13.22 -9.36 -4.74
CA TYR A 479 -12.67 -8.72 -3.55
C TYR A 479 -11.29 -8.10 -3.81
N MET A 480 -10.38 -8.82 -4.45
CA MET A 480 -9.03 -8.31 -4.76
C MET A 480 -9.07 -7.18 -5.80
N GLN A 481 -9.94 -7.25 -6.82
CA GLN A 481 -10.11 -6.18 -7.79
C GLN A 481 -10.69 -4.91 -7.15
N ALA A 482 -11.61 -5.05 -6.22
CA ALA A 482 -12.18 -3.93 -5.48
C ALA A 482 -11.12 -3.24 -4.59
N LEU A 483 -10.26 -4.01 -3.92
CA LEU A 483 -9.12 -3.48 -3.17
C LEU A 483 -8.08 -2.80 -4.06
N GLU A 484 -7.80 -3.35 -5.25
CA GLU A 484 -6.90 -2.75 -6.24
C GLU A 484 -7.45 -1.41 -6.74
N ALA A 485 -8.77 -1.32 -7.02
CA ALA A 485 -9.42 -0.08 -7.40
C ALA A 485 -9.26 1.00 -6.31
N ALA A 486 -9.48 0.63 -5.05
CA ALA A 486 -9.32 1.55 -3.92
C ALA A 486 -7.85 1.96 -3.71
N SER A 487 -6.90 1.02 -3.81
CA SER A 487 -5.48 1.27 -3.54
C SER A 487 -4.79 2.08 -4.64
N VAL A 488 -5.12 1.80 -5.90
CA VAL A 488 -4.42 2.36 -7.08
C VAL A 488 -5.16 3.55 -7.67
N LYS A 489 -6.50 3.52 -7.68
CA LYS A 489 -7.33 4.55 -8.32
C LYS A 489 -8.04 5.45 -7.31
N GLN A 490 -7.87 5.20 -6.01
CA GLN A 490 -8.59 5.87 -4.92
C GLN A 490 -10.12 5.75 -5.05
N ASP A 491 -10.59 4.71 -5.75
CA ASP A 491 -12.01 4.43 -5.92
C ASP A 491 -12.47 3.36 -4.91
N ILE A 492 -13.06 3.82 -3.80
CA ILE A 492 -13.53 2.95 -2.71
C ILE A 492 -14.90 2.33 -3.00
N VAL A 493 -15.63 2.81 -4.02
CA VAL A 493 -17.02 2.43 -4.27
C VAL A 493 -17.15 0.93 -4.58
N PRO A 494 -16.32 0.31 -5.44
CA PRO A 494 -16.40 -1.13 -5.69
C PRO A 494 -16.23 -1.97 -4.41
N PHE A 495 -15.33 -1.56 -3.51
CA PHE A 495 -15.09 -2.28 -2.25
C PHE A 495 -16.26 -2.10 -1.27
N THR A 496 -16.81 -0.89 -1.21
CA THR A 496 -18.01 -0.58 -0.42
C THR A 496 -19.20 -1.44 -0.87
N GLN A 497 -19.48 -1.45 -2.17
CA GLN A 497 -20.58 -2.23 -2.77
C GLN A 497 -20.36 -3.74 -2.61
N PHE A 498 -19.11 -4.20 -2.72
CA PHE A 498 -18.76 -5.58 -2.48
C PHE A 498 -19.13 -6.00 -1.04
N LEU A 499 -18.69 -5.25 -0.03
CA LEU A 499 -19.01 -5.54 1.36
C LEU A 499 -20.51 -5.42 1.64
N ALA A 500 -21.18 -4.40 1.08
CA ALA A 500 -22.62 -4.23 1.18
C ALA A 500 -23.39 -5.45 0.64
N SER A 501 -22.91 -6.08 -0.43
CA SER A 501 -23.54 -7.27 -1.03
C SER A 501 -23.39 -8.56 -0.21
N LEU A 502 -22.62 -8.53 0.88
CA LEU A 502 -22.41 -9.66 1.79
C LEU A 502 -23.29 -9.59 3.05
N LEU A 503 -23.91 -8.42 3.31
CA LEU A 503 -24.93 -8.22 4.33
C LEU A 503 -26.28 -8.75 3.84
#